data_AF-Q8L6C1-F1
#
_entry.id   AF-Q8L6C1-F1
#
_cell.length_a   1.000
_cell.length_b   1.000
_cell.length_c   1.000
_cell.angle_alpha   90.00
_cell.angle_beta   90.00
_cell.angle_gamma   90.00
#
_symmetry.space_group_name_H-M   'P 1'
#
loop_
_entity.id
_entity.type
_entity.pdbx_description
1 polymer ?
#
loop_
_entity_poly.entity_id
_entity_poly.type
_entity_poly.pdbx_seq_one_letter_code
_entity_poly.pdbx_strand_id
1 'polypeptide(L)'
;LYDKLLVSEELQPLGEKLRANYEETQNLLLQVAGHRDLLEGDPYLKQRLRLRDAYITTLNVCQAYTLKRIRDPDYHVALRPHLSKEIMDSTKAAAELVKLNPGSEYAPGLEDTLILTMKGIAAGLQNTG
;
A
#
# COMPACT_ATOMS: atom_id res chain seq x y z
N LEU A 1 2.48 -1.97 9.55
CA LEU A 1 1.10 -2.21 9.07
C LEU A 1 0.98 -3.55 8.37
N TYR A 2 1.74 -3.79 7.29
CA TYR A 2 1.70 -5.05 6.54
C TYR A 2 1.92 -6.28 7.43
N ASP A 3 2.98 -6.30 8.26
CA ASP A 3 3.22 -7.40 9.21
C ASP A 3 2.01 -7.69 10.08
N LYS A 4 1.47 -6.67 10.75
CA LYS A 4 0.32 -6.81 11.64
C LYS A 4 -0.92 -7.39 10.95
N LEU A 5 -1.13 -7.09 9.66
CA LEU A 5 -2.34 -7.51 8.94
C LEU A 5 -2.18 -8.86 8.22
N LEU A 6 -0.97 -9.18 7.75
CA LEU A 6 -0.73 -10.25 6.78
C LEU A 6 0.26 -11.33 7.26
N VAL A 7 0.98 -11.10 8.35
CA VAL A 7 2.01 -12.02 8.85
C VAL A 7 1.52 -12.69 10.13
N SER A 8 1.72 -14.00 10.23
CA SER A 8 1.40 -14.79 11.43
C SER A 8 2.19 -14.30 12.63
N GLU A 9 1.60 -14.40 13.82
CA GLU A 9 2.22 -13.88 15.07
C GLU A 9 3.61 -14.46 15.33
N GLU A 10 3.81 -15.74 15.00
CA GLU A 10 5.09 -16.44 15.15
C GLU A 10 6.24 -15.81 14.35
N LEU A 11 5.95 -15.15 13.23
CA LEU A 11 6.94 -14.52 12.35
C LEU A 11 7.12 -13.02 12.61
N GLN A 12 6.27 -12.40 13.42
CA GLN A 12 6.37 -10.95 13.71
C GLN A 12 7.69 -10.53 14.38
N PRO A 13 8.31 -11.33 15.29
CA PRO A 13 9.61 -10.98 15.88
C PRO A 13 10.73 -10.84 14.83
N LEU A 14 10.67 -11.59 13.73
CA LEU A 14 11.62 -11.43 12.62
C LEU A 14 11.43 -10.06 11.95
N GLY A 15 10.20 -9.65 11.68
CA GLY A 15 9.89 -8.35 11.10
C GLY A 15 10.34 -7.18 11.99
N GLU A 16 10.20 -7.32 13.31
CA GLU A 16 10.71 -6.34 14.28
C GLU A 16 12.22 -6.21 14.21
N LYS A 17 12.95 -7.33 14.18
CA LYS A 17 14.41 -7.34 14.03
C LYS A 17 14.85 -6.68 12.72
N LEU A 18 14.16 -6.94 11.61
CA LEU A 18 14.48 -6.32 10.32
C LEU A 18 14.28 -4.79 10.35
N ARG A 19 13.23 -4.30 11.00
CA ARG A 19 12.99 -2.86 11.18
C ARG A 19 14.03 -2.20 12.09
N ALA A 20 14.41 -2.86 13.18
CA ALA A 20 15.46 -2.36 14.05
C ALA A 20 16.80 -2.21 13.29
N ASN A 21 17.17 -3.21 12.49
CA ASN A 21 18.35 -3.14 11.64
C ASN A 21 18.27 -2.01 10.60
N TYR A 22 17.08 -1.78 10.03
CA TYR A 22 16.85 -0.68 9.09
C TYR A 22 17.09 0.69 9.75
N GLU A 23 16.52 0.91 10.94
CA GLU A 23 16.70 2.15 11.69
C GLU A 23 18.15 2.36 12.13
N GLU A 24 18.83 1.30 12.59
CA GLU A 24 20.25 1.35 12.92
C GLU A 24 21.11 1.74 11.71
N THR A 25 20.87 1.09 10.57
CA THR A 25 21.58 1.38 9.31
C THR A 25 21.36 2.82 8.86
N GLN A 26 20.11 3.31 8.93
CA GLN A 26 19.77 4.69 8.59
C GLN A 26 20.51 5.68 9.49
N ASN A 27 20.56 5.42 10.80
CA ASN A 27 21.25 6.29 11.77
C ASN A 27 22.76 6.34 11.53
N LEU A 28 23.40 5.18 11.28
CA LEU A 28 24.81 5.11 10.96
C LEU A 28 25.12 5.85 9.65
N LEU A 29 24.27 5.71 8.63
CA LEU A 29 24.42 6.43 7.36
C LEU A 29 24.38 7.95 7.57
N LEU A 30 23.46 8.45 8.39
CA LEU A 30 23.37 9.88 8.71
C LEU A 30 24.61 10.40 9.44
N GLN A 31 25.16 9.62 10.38
CA GLN A 31 26.41 9.98 11.08
C GLN A 31 27.59 10.07 10.11
N VAL A 32 27.74 9.09 9.22
CA VAL A 32 28.82 9.09 8.22
C VAL A 32 28.68 10.24 7.23
N ALA A 33 27.44 10.57 6.83
CA ALA A 33 27.16 11.70 5.94
C ALA A 33 27.24 13.06 6.64
N GLY A 34 27.32 13.11 7.98
CA GLY A 34 27.28 14.35 8.75
C GLY A 34 25.94 15.09 8.69
N HIS A 35 24.85 14.39 8.34
CA HIS A 35 23.52 14.95 8.24
C HIS A 35 22.70 14.65 9.50
N ARG A 36 21.79 15.55 9.88
CA ARG A 36 20.80 15.33 10.93
C ARG A 36 19.57 14.61 10.39
N ASP A 37 19.21 14.89 9.14
CA ASP A 37 18.05 14.30 8.48
C ASP A 37 18.38 13.70 7.11
N LEU A 38 17.54 12.76 6.67
CA LEU A 38 17.59 12.25 5.30
C LEU A 38 17.39 13.40 4.30
N LEU A 39 18.21 13.35 3.24
CA LEU A 39 18.23 14.32 2.14
C LEU A 39 18.45 15.78 2.59
N GLU A 40 19.18 16.00 3.70
CA GLU A 40 19.50 17.35 4.16
C GLU A 40 20.25 18.18 3.11
N GLY A 41 21.18 17.56 2.38
CA GLY A 41 21.91 18.19 1.27
C GLY A 41 21.10 18.37 -0.03
N ASP A 42 19.88 17.85 -0.13
CA ASP A 42 19.01 17.99 -1.31
C ASP A 42 17.54 18.28 -0.91
N PRO A 43 17.24 19.52 -0.52
CA PRO A 43 15.91 19.90 -0.07
C PRO A 43 14.85 19.82 -1.19
N TYR A 44 15.26 20.00 -2.45
CA TYR A 44 14.34 19.93 -3.60
C TYR A 44 13.84 18.51 -3.82
N LEU A 45 14.73 17.52 -3.79
CA LEU A 45 14.34 16.12 -3.87
C LEU A 45 13.48 15.73 -2.66
N LYS A 46 13.87 16.15 -1.44
CA LYS A 46 13.11 15.90 -0.22
C LYS A 46 11.66 16.41 -0.33
N GLN A 47 11.47 17.63 -0.83
CA GLN A 47 10.13 18.20 -1.05
C GLN A 47 9.32 17.40 -2.07
N ARG A 48 9.93 17.04 -3.21
CA ARG A 48 9.25 16.28 -4.28
C ARG A 48 8.76 14.92 -3.81
N LEU A 49 9.56 14.21 -3.01
CA LEU A 49 9.16 12.92 -2.44
C LEU A 49 8.02 13.10 -1.43
N ARG A 50 8.14 14.09 -0.53
CA ARG A 50 7.12 14.37 0.49
C ARG A 50 5.74 14.67 -0.09
N LEU A 51 5.67 15.31 -1.26
CA LEU A 51 4.40 15.56 -1.96
C LEU A 51 3.73 14.29 -2.50
N ARG A 52 4.49 13.21 -2.73
CA ARG A 52 3.97 11.92 -3.19
C ARG A 52 3.47 11.05 -2.04
N ASP A 53 4.00 11.24 -0.83
CA ASP A 53 3.74 10.39 0.34
C ASP A 53 2.27 10.24 0.66
N ALA A 54 1.47 11.30 0.56
CA ALA A 54 0.04 11.24 0.88
C ALA A 54 -0.71 10.22 0.00
N TYR A 55 -0.40 10.20 -1.31
CA TYR A 55 -1.03 9.29 -2.26
C TYR A 55 -0.46 7.87 -2.11
N ILE A 56 0.85 7.72 -2.02
CA ILE A 56 1.52 6.42 -1.86
C ILE A 56 1.08 5.74 -0.56
N THR A 57 0.97 6.50 0.54
CA THR A 57 0.53 5.98 1.84
C THR A 57 -0.91 5.49 1.78
N THR A 58 -1.80 6.28 1.15
CA THR A 58 -3.21 5.88 0.96
C THR A 58 -3.30 4.56 0.19
N LEU A 59 -2.56 4.44 -0.92
CA LEU A 59 -2.52 3.21 -1.71
C LEU A 59 -1.93 2.03 -0.94
N ASN A 60 -0.91 2.24 -0.10
CA ASN A 60 -0.33 1.20 0.74
C ASN A 60 -1.32 0.64 1.76
N VAL A 61 -2.10 1.52 2.40
CA VAL A 61 -3.15 1.10 3.34
C VAL A 61 -4.23 0.32 2.58
N CYS A 62 -4.72 0.85 1.46
CA CYS A 62 -5.69 0.17 0.60
C CYS A 62 -5.18 -1.22 0.16
N GLN A 63 -3.92 -1.32 -0.25
CA GLN A 63 -3.29 -2.55 -0.68
C GLN A 63 -3.23 -3.58 0.45
N ALA A 64 -2.75 -3.19 1.65
CA ALA A 64 -2.64 -4.11 2.78
C ALA A 64 -3.99 -4.70 3.20
N TYR A 65 -5.05 -3.89 3.26
CA TYR A 65 -6.39 -4.37 3.56
C TYR A 65 -7.00 -5.20 2.43
N THR A 66 -6.74 -4.85 1.17
CA THR A 66 -7.19 -5.64 0.01
C THR A 66 -6.54 -7.02 0.03
N LEU A 67 -5.23 -7.10 0.29
CA LEU A 67 -4.52 -8.37 0.45
C LEU A 67 -5.07 -9.20 1.60
N LYS A 68 -5.43 -8.60 2.73
CA LYS A 68 -6.04 -9.32 3.85
C LYS A 68 -7.37 -9.94 3.43
N ARG A 69 -8.25 -9.18 2.75
CA ARG A 69 -9.53 -9.68 2.23
C ARG A 69 -9.39 -10.79 1.18
N ILE A 70 -8.32 -10.77 0.40
CA ILE A 70 -8.04 -11.79 -0.62
C ILE A 70 -7.54 -13.10 0.02
N ARG A 71 -6.68 -13.00 1.04
CA ARG A 71 -5.96 -14.15 1.61
C ARG A 71 -6.66 -14.82 2.79
N ASP A 72 -7.51 -14.10 3.49
CA ASP A 72 -8.19 -14.53 4.73
C ASP A 72 -9.71 -14.55 4.49
N PRO A 73 -10.31 -15.72 4.20
CA PRO A 73 -11.74 -15.85 3.94
C PRO A 73 -12.61 -15.47 5.15
N ASP A 74 -12.08 -15.60 6.36
CA ASP A 74 -12.77 -15.29 7.62
C ASP A 74 -12.75 -13.78 7.94
N TYR A 75 -11.99 -13.00 7.17
CA TYR A 75 -11.94 -11.55 7.31
C TYR A 75 -13.15 -10.87 6.65
N HIS A 76 -14.26 -10.86 7.38
CA HIS A 76 -15.50 -10.20 6.94
C HIS A 76 -15.44 -8.68 7.14
N VAL A 77 -15.69 -7.94 6.06
CA VAL A 77 -15.79 -6.48 6.08
C VAL A 77 -17.24 -6.08 5.90
N ALA A 78 -17.78 -5.28 6.83
CA ALA A 78 -19.10 -4.69 6.69
C ALA A 78 -19.09 -3.70 5.51
N LEU A 79 -19.75 -4.08 4.41
CA LEU A 79 -19.87 -3.24 3.23
C LEU A 79 -20.77 -2.04 3.55
N ARG A 80 -20.28 -0.84 3.24
CA ARG A 80 -21.06 0.39 3.35
C ARG A 80 -21.96 0.55 2.12
N PRO A 81 -23.08 1.29 2.23
CA PRO A 81 -23.85 1.70 1.07
C PRO A 81 -22.95 2.39 0.02
N HIS A 82 -23.24 2.15 -1.25
CA HIS A 82 -22.52 2.79 -2.36
C HIS A 82 -22.60 4.32 -2.24
N LEU A 83 -21.45 4.99 -2.25
CA LEU A 83 -21.35 6.44 -2.10
C LEU A 83 -21.36 7.21 -3.43
N SER A 84 -21.05 6.54 -4.54
CA SER A 84 -21.00 7.17 -5.87
C SER A 84 -22.40 7.31 -6.43
N LYS A 85 -22.83 8.56 -6.62
CA LYS A 85 -24.13 8.91 -7.24
C LYS A 85 -24.30 8.29 -8.63
N GLU A 86 -23.23 8.25 -9.42
CA GLU A 86 -23.23 7.64 -10.76
C GLU A 86 -23.52 6.13 -10.73
N ILE A 87 -23.14 5.42 -9.67
CA ILE A 87 -23.44 3.98 -9.53
C ILE A 87 -24.85 3.77 -8.98
N MET A 88 -25.33 4.66 -8.09
CA MET A 88 -26.71 4.61 -7.60
C MET A 88 -27.74 4.76 -8.73
N ASP A 89 -27.42 5.55 -9.76
CA ASP A 89 -28.28 5.75 -10.93
C ASP A 89 -28.03 4.72 -12.05
N SER A 90 -26.96 3.92 -11.97
CA SER A 90 -26.63 2.90 -12.96
C SER A 90 -27.11 1.51 -12.51
N THR A 91 -27.88 0.81 -13.34
CA THR A 91 -28.33 -0.57 -13.09
C THR A 91 -27.22 -1.62 -13.25
N LYS A 92 -25.97 -1.21 -13.46
CA LYS A 92 -24.85 -2.10 -13.77
C LYS A 92 -24.35 -2.80 -12.52
N ALA A 93 -24.26 -4.13 -12.57
CA ALA A 93 -23.69 -4.92 -11.49
C ALA A 93 -22.22 -4.55 -11.27
N ALA A 94 -21.74 -4.54 -10.02
CA ALA A 94 -20.33 -4.27 -9.71
C ALA A 94 -19.34 -5.19 -10.46
N ALA A 95 -19.81 -6.37 -10.89
CA ALA A 95 -19.08 -7.30 -11.76
C ALA A 95 -18.74 -6.72 -13.15
N GLU A 96 -19.56 -5.80 -13.70
CA GLU A 96 -19.28 -5.14 -14.98
C GLU A 96 -18.16 -4.08 -14.89
N LEU A 97 -17.74 -3.73 -13.67
CA LEU A 97 -16.64 -2.79 -13.43
C LEU A 97 -15.28 -3.49 -13.36
N VAL A 98 -15.25 -4.83 -13.37
CA VAL A 98 -14.03 -5.63 -13.48
C VAL A 98 -13.55 -5.55 -14.93
N LYS A 99 -12.61 -4.66 -15.18
CA LYS A 99 -12.11 -4.35 -16.53
C LYS A 99 -10.71 -4.89 -16.77
N LEU A 100 -9.94 -5.14 -15.71
CA LEU A 100 -8.54 -5.55 -15.85
C LEU A 100 -8.40 -7.06 -15.96
N ASN A 101 -9.18 -7.86 -15.22
CA ASN A 101 -9.21 -9.31 -15.36
C ASN A 101 -10.62 -9.92 -15.26
N PRO A 102 -11.33 -10.14 -16.39
CA PRO A 102 -12.67 -10.72 -16.40
C PRO A 102 -12.76 -12.18 -15.92
N GLY A 103 -11.62 -12.90 -15.88
CA GLY A 103 -11.53 -14.31 -15.47
C GLY A 103 -11.08 -14.50 -14.01
N SER A 104 -11.13 -13.44 -13.19
CA SER A 104 -10.66 -13.49 -11.81
C SER A 104 -11.43 -14.53 -10.98
N GLU A 105 -10.69 -15.35 -10.23
CA GLU A 105 -11.25 -16.27 -9.22
C GLU A 105 -11.59 -15.55 -7.90
N TYR A 106 -11.17 -14.29 -7.74
CA TYR A 106 -11.44 -13.49 -6.55
C TYR A 106 -12.77 -12.76 -6.64
N ALA A 107 -13.29 -12.33 -5.48
CA ALA A 107 -14.51 -11.54 -5.45
C ALA A 107 -14.39 -10.29 -6.36
N PRO A 108 -15.45 -9.94 -7.12
CA PRO A 108 -15.39 -8.89 -8.13
C PRO A 108 -14.77 -7.58 -7.62
N GLY A 109 -13.77 -7.08 -8.34
CA GLY A 109 -13.10 -5.81 -8.08
C GLY A 109 -11.92 -5.86 -7.11
N LEU A 110 -11.69 -6.97 -6.37
CA LEU A 110 -10.54 -7.08 -5.46
C LEU A 110 -9.21 -7.13 -6.22
N GLU A 111 -9.14 -7.94 -7.28
CA GLU A 111 -7.92 -8.05 -8.11
C GLU A 111 -7.63 -6.72 -8.82
N ASP A 112 -8.62 -6.12 -9.47
CA ASP A 112 -8.49 -4.81 -10.12
C ASP A 112 -8.02 -3.73 -9.14
N THR A 113 -8.58 -3.71 -7.92
CA THR A 113 -8.15 -2.79 -6.86
C THR A 113 -6.68 -3.01 -6.49
N LEU A 114 -6.25 -4.26 -6.32
CA LEU A 114 -4.86 -4.60 -6.02
C LEU A 114 -3.92 -4.20 -7.16
N ILE A 115 -4.31 -4.40 -8.42
CA ILE A 115 -3.52 -3.98 -9.59
C ILE A 115 -3.37 -2.45 -9.61
N LEU A 116 -4.44 -1.71 -9.32
CA LEU A 116 -4.39 -0.25 -9.25
C LEU A 116 -3.44 0.24 -8.14
N THR A 117 -3.44 -0.40 -6.96
CA THR A 117 -2.51 -0.02 -5.89
C THR A 117 -1.07 -0.33 -6.27
N MET A 118 -0.79 -1.50 -6.87
CA MET A 118 0.55 -1.85 -7.33
C MET A 118 1.09 -0.85 -8.35
N LYS A 119 0.28 -0.50 -9.37
CA LYS A 119 0.65 0.49 -10.40
C LYS A 119 0.89 1.88 -9.79
N GLY A 120 0.00 2.34 -8.91
CA GLY A 120 0.11 3.66 -8.30
C GLY A 120 1.31 3.79 -7.36
N ILE A 121 1.59 2.76 -6.55
CA ILE A 121 2.77 2.74 -5.68
C ILE A 121 4.06 2.72 -6.51
N ALA A 122 4.13 1.87 -7.54
CA ALA A 122 5.30 1.81 -8.43
C ALA A 122 5.57 3.16 -9.13
N ALA A 123 4.50 3.81 -9.64
CA ALA A 123 4.62 5.13 -10.27
C ALA A 123 5.11 6.22 -9.29
N GLY A 124 4.74 6.12 -8.01
CA GLY A 124 5.15 7.06 -6.96
C GLY A 124 6.59 6.85 -6.47
N LEU A 125 6.99 5.60 -6.25
CA LEU A 125 8.32 5.23 -5.74
C LEU A 125 9.42 5.36 -6.78
N GLN A 126 9.12 5.10 -8.07
CA GLN A 126 10.09 5.21 -9.17
C GLN A 126 11.32 4.30 -8.90
N ASN A 127 12.53 4.81 -9.12
CA ASN A 127 13.78 4.06 -8.95
C ASN A 127 14.15 3.92 -7.46
N THR A 128 14.50 2.70 -7.03
CA THR A 128 14.75 2.39 -5.60
C THR A 128 15.99 1.54 -5.33
N GLY A 129 16.66 1.01 -6.38
CA GLY A 129 17.88 0.21 -6.29
C GLY A 129 18.50 0.00 -7.66
#